data_AF-A0A0Q0G8H4-F1
#
_entry.id   AF-A0A0Q0G8H4-F1
#
_cell.length_a   1.000
_cell.length_b   1.000
_cell.length_c   1.000
_cell.angle_alpha   90.00
_cell.angle_beta   90.00
_cell.angle_gamma   90.00
#
_symmetry.space_group_name_H-M   'P 1'
#
loop_
_entity.id
_entity.type
_entity.pdbx_description
1 polymer ?
#
loop_
_entity_poly.entity_id
_entity_poly.type
_entity_poly.pdbx_seq_one_letter_code
_entity_poly.pdbx_strand_id
1 'polypeptide(L)'
;MEKKQHGGARPGAGRKTKYENTVVMRVPEKYRGAVKALITHLDATDMIDKNYSAVESKPVYLRSLQDKSQQITFKTEAPKNEI
;
A
#
# COMPACT_ATOMS: atom_id res chain seq x y z
N MET A 1 7.04 10.98 40.23
CA MET A 1 5.93 10.20 39.64
C MET A 1 6.54 9.04 38.87
N GLU A 2 6.46 7.82 39.41
CA GLU A 2 7.00 6.60 38.79
C GLU A 2 6.18 6.22 37.55
N LYS A 3 6.87 6.01 36.42
CA LYS A 3 6.27 5.44 35.21
C LYS A 3 6.00 3.97 35.45
N LYS A 4 4.71 3.61 35.58
CA LYS A 4 4.25 2.22 35.56
C LYS A 4 4.72 1.57 34.25
N GLN A 5 5.75 0.72 34.31
CA GLN A 5 6.12 -0.14 33.21
C GLN A 5 5.07 -1.26 33.13
N HIS A 6 4.13 -1.12 32.20
CA HIS A 6 3.27 -2.24 31.83
C HIS A 6 4.18 -3.34 31.26
N GLY A 7 4.16 -4.51 31.91
CA GLY A 7 5.03 -5.63 31.57
C GLY A 7 4.97 -5.98 30.08
N GLY A 8 6.14 -6.18 29.47
CA GLY A 8 6.28 -6.62 28.08
C GLY A 8 7.21 -5.75 27.22
N ALA A 9 7.44 -4.49 27.60
CA ALA A 9 8.35 -3.61 26.87
C ALA A 9 9.81 -3.86 27.28
N ARG A 10 10.48 -4.77 26.56
CA ARG A 10 11.93 -4.99 26.65
C ARG A 10 12.59 -4.45 25.37
N PRO A 11 13.86 -4.03 25.38
CA PRO A 11 14.63 -3.83 24.16
C PRO A 11 14.59 -5.11 23.32
N GLY A 12 14.01 -5.05 22.11
CA GLY A 12 13.79 -6.23 21.26
C GLY A 12 12.50 -7.02 21.53
N ALA A 13 11.60 -6.54 22.38
CA ALA A 13 10.25 -7.10 22.51
C ALA A 13 9.37 -6.64 21.35
N GLY A 14 8.83 -7.60 20.60
CA GLY A 14 8.04 -7.37 19.39
C GLY A 14 8.57 -8.23 18.24
N ARG A 15 7.68 -8.79 17.43
CA ARG A 15 8.10 -9.50 16.21
C ARG A 15 8.61 -8.46 15.22
N LYS A 16 9.86 -8.58 14.78
CA LYS A 16 10.39 -7.74 13.68
C LYS A 16 9.46 -7.86 12.49
N THR A 17 8.87 -6.75 12.06
CA THR A 17 8.05 -6.69 10.86
C THR A 17 8.96 -6.79 9.65
N LYS A 18 8.52 -7.51 8.61
CA LYS A 18 9.22 -7.53 7.30
C LYS A 18 9.17 -6.15 6.61
N TYR A 19 8.16 -5.37 6.97
CA TYR A 19 7.87 -4.05 6.43
C TYR A 19 8.28 -2.97 7.43
N GLU A 20 8.52 -1.76 6.94
CA GLU A 20 8.63 -0.56 7.78
C GLU A 20 7.31 -0.27 8.52
N ASN A 21 7.14 0.94 9.06
CA ASN A 21 5.96 1.34 9.83
C ASN A 21 4.65 1.07 9.07
N THR A 22 3.93 0.00 9.44
CA THR A 22 2.65 -0.35 8.83
C THR A 22 1.49 0.34 9.52
N VAL A 23 0.50 0.81 8.75
CA VAL A 23 -0.73 1.41 9.29
C VAL A 23 -1.91 0.46 9.08
N VAL A 24 -2.72 0.27 10.13
CA VAL A 24 -4.00 -0.44 10.01
C VAL A 24 -5.08 0.56 9.62
N MET A 25 -5.64 0.42 8.42
CA MET A 25 -6.70 1.29 7.90
C MET A 25 -8.00 0.50 7.69
N ARG A 26 -9.14 1.16 7.92
CA ARG A 26 -10.46 0.61 7.56
C ARG A 26 -10.75 0.92 6.10
N VAL A 27 -11.03 -0.12 5.33
CA VAL A 27 -11.34 -0.02 3.90
C VAL A 27 -12.69 -0.68 3.65
N PRO A 28 -13.58 -0.09 2.84
CA PRO A 28 -14.81 -0.76 2.40
C PRO A 28 -14.51 -2.11 1.75
N GLU A 29 -15.27 -3.15 2.08
CA GLU A 29 -15.01 -4.51 1.57
C GLU A 29 -15.02 -4.58 0.04
N LYS A 30 -15.88 -3.78 -0.61
CA LYS A 30 -15.94 -3.65 -2.08
C LYS A 30 -14.60 -3.23 -2.70
N TYR A 31 -13.76 -2.51 -1.96
CA TYR A 31 -12.45 -2.02 -2.43
C TYR A 31 -11.30 -2.95 -2.06
N ARG A 32 -11.54 -3.99 -1.27
CA ARG A 32 -10.48 -4.90 -0.82
C ARG A 32 -9.67 -5.50 -1.96
N GLY A 33 -10.34 -5.89 -3.06
CA GLY A 33 -9.67 -6.43 -4.25
C GLY A 33 -8.76 -5.39 -4.93
N ALA A 34 -9.29 -4.18 -5.13
CA ALA A 34 -8.54 -3.06 -5.71
C ALA A 34 -7.33 -2.66 -4.86
N VAL A 35 -7.48 -2.58 -3.53
CA VAL A 35 -6.39 -2.22 -2.62
C VAL A 35 -5.30 -3.30 -2.61
N LYS A 36 -5.67 -4.59 -2.60
CA LYS A 36 -4.68 -5.66 -2.72
C LYS A 36 -3.91 -5.59 -4.04
N ALA A 37 -4.61 -5.37 -5.14
CA ALA A 37 -3.99 -5.26 -6.45
C ALA A 37 -3.06 -4.03 -6.55
N LEU A 38 -3.45 -2.91 -5.93
CA LEU A 38 -2.60 -1.72 -5.82
C LEU A 38 -1.32 -2.02 -5.02
N ILE A 39 -1.43 -2.64 -3.84
CA ILE A 39 -0.26 -2.99 -3.03
C ILE A 39 0.68 -3.91 -3.81
N THR A 40 0.15 -4.94 -4.47
CA THR A 40 0.96 -5.83 -5.32
C THR A 40 1.60 -5.10 -6.49
N HIS A 41 0.91 -4.13 -7.09
CA HIS A 41 1.48 -3.32 -8.16
C HIS A 41 2.64 -2.46 -7.63
N LEU A 42 2.46 -1.79 -6.49
CA LEU A 42 3.51 -1.01 -5.84
C LEU A 42 4.72 -1.87 -5.45
N ASP A 43 4.50 -3.05 -4.86
CA ASP A 43 5.58 -3.99 -4.53
C ASP A 43 6.34 -4.45 -5.80
N ALA A 44 5.66 -4.53 -6.95
CA ALA A 44 6.28 -4.91 -8.22
C ALA A 44 6.99 -3.75 -8.93
N THR A 45 6.57 -2.51 -8.66
CA THR A 45 7.10 -1.30 -9.30
C THR A 45 8.03 -0.48 -8.39
N ASP A 46 8.42 -1.02 -7.23
CA ASP A 46 9.32 -0.38 -6.26
C ASP A 46 10.68 0.03 -6.85
N MET A 47 11.12 -0.67 -7.90
CA MET A 47 12.39 -0.38 -8.59
C MET A 47 12.27 0.64 -9.73
N ILE A 48 11.07 1.17 -10.02
CA ILE A 48 10.90 2.14 -11.10
C ILE A 48 11.58 3.46 -10.72
N ASP A 49 12.61 3.81 -11.48
CA ASP A 49 13.34 5.07 -11.39
C ASP A 49 13.38 5.77 -12.76
N LYS A 50 14.22 6.80 -12.90
CA LYS A 50 14.38 7.58 -14.15
C LYS A 50 14.85 6.74 -15.36
N ASN A 51 15.35 5.53 -15.12
CA ASN A 51 15.86 4.60 -16.13
C ASN A 51 14.86 3.51 -16.49
N TYR A 52 13.75 3.38 -15.76
CA TYR A 52 12.70 2.40 -16.01
C TYR A 52 11.44 3.04 -16.60
N SER A 53 10.87 2.36 -17.60
CA SER A 53 9.65 2.78 -18.26
C SER A 53 8.45 2.76 -17.32
N ALA A 54 7.45 3.60 -17.60
CA ALA A 54 6.18 3.55 -16.90
C ALA A 54 5.53 2.16 -17.05
N VAL A 55 5.03 1.62 -15.94
CA VAL A 55 4.37 0.31 -15.91
C VAL A 55 2.91 0.51 -15.56
N GLU A 56 2.03 -0.07 -16.37
CA GLU A 56 0.60 -0.15 -16.09
C GLU A 56 0.23 -1.54 -15.55
N SER A 57 -0.66 -1.55 -14.55
CA SER A 57 -1.21 -2.79 -14.00
C SER A 57 -2.21 -3.43 -14.96
N LYS A 58 -2.50 -4.72 -14.74
CA LYS A 58 -3.70 -5.33 -15.32
C LYS A 58 -4.95 -4.57 -14.84
N PRO A 59 -5.98 -4.43 -15.67
CA PRO A 59 -7.22 -3.79 -15.24
C PRO A 59 -7.87 -4.57 -14.10
N VAL A 60 -8.29 -3.84 -13.07
CA VAL A 60 -8.99 -4.39 -11.91
C VAL A 60 -10.43 -3.95 -11.98
N TYR A 61 -11.33 -4.92 -12.00
CA TYR A 61 -12.76 -4.66 -11.91
C TYR A 61 -13.15 -4.45 -10.44
N LEU A 62 -13.95 -3.41 -10.19
CA LEU A 62 -14.61 -3.22 -8.92
C LEU A 62 -16.03 -2.67 -9.09
N ARG A 63 -16.82 -2.78 -8.03
CA ARG A 63 -18.03 -1.99 -7.87
C ARG A 63 -17.81 -0.86 -6.89
N SER A 64 -18.22 0.33 -7.27
CA SER A 64 -18.18 1.49 -6.38
C SER A 64 -19.12 1.31 -5.18
N LEU A 65 -19.00 2.19 -4.18
CA LEU A 65 -19.98 2.23 -3.08
C LEU A 65 -21.42 2.44 -3.58
N GLN A 66 -21.59 3.17 -4.69
CA GLN A 66 -22.87 3.37 -5.38
C GLN A 66 -23.25 2.23 -6.34
N ASP A 67 -22.56 1.09 -6.24
CA ASP A 67 -22.80 -0.13 -7.02
C ASP A 67 -22.59 0.00 -8.54
N LYS A 68 -21.88 1.05 -8.96
CA LYS A 68 -21.50 1.24 -10.37
C LYS A 68 -20.31 0.36 -10.71
N SER A 69 -20.41 -0.38 -11.80
CA SER A 69 -19.31 -1.12 -12.41
C SER A 69 -18.20 -0.15 -12.82
N GLN A 70 -16.99 -0.39 -12.34
CA GLN A 70 -15.81 0.42 -12.66
C GLN A 70 -14.64 -0.50 -12.97
N GLN A 71 -13.75 -0.02 -13.83
CA GLN A 71 -12.50 -0.67 -14.18
C GLN A 71 -11.39 0.34 -13.93
N ILE A 72 -10.39 -0.06 -13.15
CA ILE A 72 -9.26 0.80 -12.79
C ILE A 72 -7.96 0.15 -13.26
N THR A 73 -7.01 0.99 -13.64
CA THR A 73 -5.62 0.63 -13.90
C THR A 73 -4.74 1.50 -13.01
N PHE A 74 -3.64 0.92 -12.52
CA PHE A 74 -2.62 1.64 -11.78
C PHE A 74 -1.45 1.88 -12.71
N LYS A 75 -0.90 3.09 -12.69
CA LYS A 75 0.28 3.46 -13.47
C LYS A 75 1.32 4.00 -12.51
N THR A 76 2.52 3.43 -12.55
CA THR A 76 3.70 3.96 -11.86
C THR A 76 4.65 4.51 -12.91
N GLU A 77 5.02 5.78 -12.77
CA GLU A 77 6.01 6.44 -13.60
C GLU A 77 6.93 7.29 -12.73
N ALA A 78 8.20 7.41 -13.13
CA ALA A 78 9.10 8.34 -12.46
C ALA A 78 8.57 9.77 -12.62
N PRO A 79 8.59 10.59 -11.55
CA PRO A 79 8.17 11.98 -11.65
C PRO A 79 9.04 12.68 -12.70
N LYS A 80 8.39 13.24 -13.72
CA LYS A 80 9.05 14.19 -14.61
C LYS A 80 9.30 15.43 -13.75
N ASN A 81 10.55 15.67 -13.38
CA ASN A 81 10.93 16.87 -12.63
C ASN A 81 10.29 18.10 -13.30
N GLU A 82 9.29 18.70 -12.64
CA GLU A 82 9.08 20.13 -12.71
C GLU A 82 10.25 20.75 -11.95
N ILE A 83 11.02 21.56 -12.66
CA ILE A 83 12.05 22.46 -12.11
C ILE A 83 11.34 23.61 -11.39
#